data_AF-A0A7S1MPD6-F1
#
_entry.id   AF-A0A7S1MPD6-F1
#
_cell.length_a   1.000
_cell.length_b   1.000
_cell.length_c   1.000
_cell.angle_alpha   90.00
_cell.angle_beta   90.00
_cell.angle_gamma   90.00
#
_symmetry.space_group_name_H-M   'P 1'
#
loop_
_entity.id
_entity.type
_entity.pdbx_description
1 polymer ?
#
loop_
_entity_poly.entity_id
_entity_poly.type
_entity_poly.pdbx_seq_one_letter_code
_entity_poly.pdbx_strand_id
1 'polypeptide(L)'
;MRAFKALLLSLASAGALAKAASDDDIRHAITELQGLVAVQKERIEALKHEERRLADPVGLAKPSIYGDLPGTRAYTDQENLNISMDHLWLLICGTLVMFMQAGFAMVESGSCRFKNVQNVLLKNLTDVCIGTMGWYAFGWSFAYSGPYRADGYRSDGMAGGEQFFGHAFATTRPDGQVEPTATSLNWFFQWAFCSAAATIVSGGVAERVNFPGYLIFSFVMSSLIYPMIVSWTWGNGWIAQVSMDAGFIDFAGSGIVHMTGGVGALVGAFIAGPRFGRWKRNDGTDQGPKERIMTIPDAFFPHNMVLVVFGTFSLWFGWYGFNCGSTLAMDGIEAGFKAAHVAMTTTLSAASGGLTVFCLRYVLIKKYDVGAFCNGILAGLVSITAPCSNIDTGSAVAVGLIGGLIFQGTSSLMKLVKIDDPLDAFAIHGACGMWGVMAAALFDWGHAFSSVHGWNGFKCITDSNGNCQAGLGGELIGVNLAEIVCISLWVAAWSTAIFVPLKLMGWLVASPEEQEMGFDEAKHSPPKAYDYTPGGGAK
;
A
#
# COMPACT_ATOMS: atom_id res chain seq x y z
N MET A 1 32.47 32.01 -16.75
CA MET A 1 32.65 32.43 -18.16
C MET A 1 34.07 32.88 -18.52
N ARG A 2 34.72 33.79 -17.77
CA ARG A 2 36.11 34.22 -18.04
C ARG A 2 37.16 33.10 -17.89
N ALA A 3 37.01 32.23 -16.89
CA ALA A 3 37.88 31.06 -16.70
C ALA A 3 37.74 30.01 -17.81
N PHE A 4 36.51 29.77 -18.28
CA PHE A 4 36.24 28.85 -19.40
C PHE A 4 36.80 29.36 -20.74
N LYS A 5 36.77 30.68 -20.95
CA LYS A 5 37.37 31.33 -22.12
C LYS A 5 38.90 31.26 -22.09
N ALA A 6 39.53 31.34 -20.91
CA ALA A 6 40.97 31.16 -20.74
C ALA A 6 41.41 29.70 -20.99
N LEU A 7 40.62 28.73 -20.55
CA LEU A 7 40.85 27.29 -20.80
C LEU A 7 40.72 26.93 -22.30
N LEU A 8 39.74 27.51 -23.00
CA LEU A 8 39.58 27.31 -24.44
C LEU A 8 40.70 27.98 -25.25
N LEU A 9 41.20 29.14 -24.80
CA LEU A 9 42.36 29.80 -25.41
C LEU A 9 43.66 29.01 -25.17
N SER A 10 43.83 28.36 -24.00
CA SER A 10 45.00 27.50 -23.73
C SER A 10 44.95 26.18 -24.52
N LEU A 11 43.76 25.62 -24.74
CA LEU A 11 43.56 24.44 -25.59
C LEU A 11 43.74 24.76 -27.08
N ALA A 12 43.32 25.96 -27.53
CA ALA A 12 43.56 26.43 -28.89
C ALA A 12 45.05 26.69 -29.18
N SER A 13 45.83 27.15 -28.18
CA SER A 13 47.30 27.25 -28.32
C SER A 13 48.02 25.90 -28.29
N ALA A 14 47.44 24.87 -27.66
CA ALA A 14 48.01 23.52 -27.63
C ALA A 14 47.92 22.81 -29.00
N GLY A 15 46.88 23.09 -29.79
CA GLY A 15 46.71 22.52 -31.14
C GLY A 15 47.75 22.97 -32.17
N ALA A 16 48.44 24.10 -31.93
CA ALA A 16 49.48 24.63 -32.81
C ALA A 16 50.91 24.12 -32.46
N LEU A 17 51.11 23.60 -31.25
CA LEU A 17 52.42 23.10 -30.77
C LEU A 17 52.64 21.60 -31.02
N ALA A 18 51.59 20.84 -31.35
CA ALA A 18 51.65 19.39 -31.54
C ALA A 18 52.37 18.93 -32.82
N LYS A 19 52.93 19.84 -33.64
CA LYS A 19 53.55 19.49 -34.93
C LYS A 19 55.08 19.41 -34.93
N ALA A 20 55.74 19.52 -33.77
CA ALA A 20 57.18 19.30 -33.65
C ALA A 20 57.64 18.95 -32.22
N ALA A 21 56.81 18.28 -31.42
CA ALA A 21 57.19 17.83 -30.07
C ALA A 21 57.61 16.37 -30.12
N SER A 22 58.78 16.03 -29.57
CA SER A 22 59.23 14.65 -29.43
C SER A 22 58.37 13.91 -28.39
N ASP A 23 58.36 12.57 -28.42
CA ASP A 23 57.63 11.76 -27.44
C ASP A 23 58.03 12.10 -25.97
N ASP A 24 59.27 12.55 -25.76
CA ASP A 24 59.76 12.99 -24.46
C ASP A 24 59.18 14.34 -24.04
N ASP A 25 58.94 15.27 -24.98
CA ASP A 25 58.30 16.56 -24.71
C ASP A 25 56.83 16.35 -24.31
N ILE A 26 56.15 15.38 -24.93
CA ILE A 26 54.77 15.03 -24.58
C ILE A 26 54.72 14.38 -23.20
N ARG A 27 55.64 13.47 -22.88
CA ARG A 27 55.74 12.84 -21.55
C ARG A 27 56.01 13.87 -20.46
N HIS A 28 56.92 14.82 -20.71
CA HIS A 28 57.20 15.90 -19.77
C HIS A 28 55.96 16.77 -19.52
N ALA A 29 55.24 17.15 -20.57
CA ALA A 29 54.00 17.93 -20.45
C ALA A 29 52.90 17.17 -19.67
N ILE A 30 52.79 15.85 -19.83
CA ILE A 30 51.86 15.01 -19.06
C ILE A 30 52.23 15.01 -17.58
N THR A 31 53.51 14.86 -17.23
CA THR A 31 53.98 14.88 -15.84
C THR A 31 53.72 16.25 -15.19
N GLU A 32 53.93 17.34 -15.93
CA GLU A 32 53.66 18.70 -15.46
C GLU A 32 52.15 18.93 -15.21
N LEU A 33 51.29 18.48 -16.14
CA LEU A 33 49.84 18.53 -15.98
C LEU A 33 49.35 17.70 -14.79
N GLN A 34 49.92 16.50 -14.56
CA GLN A 34 49.59 15.67 -13.40
C GLN A 34 49.97 16.38 -12.08
N GLY A 35 51.11 17.07 -12.04
CA GLY A 35 51.51 17.91 -10.90
C GLY A 35 50.54 19.05 -10.65
N LEU A 36 50.12 19.75 -11.71
CA LEU A 36 49.13 20.84 -11.60
C LEU A 36 47.76 20.33 -11.12
N VAL A 37 47.31 19.15 -11.58
CA VAL A 37 46.07 18.52 -11.12
C VAL A 37 46.16 18.14 -9.64
N ALA A 38 47.29 17.62 -9.17
CA ALA A 38 47.50 17.30 -7.76
C ALA A 38 47.41 18.55 -6.87
N VAL A 39 48.07 19.64 -7.27
CA VAL A 39 48.02 20.93 -6.56
C VAL A 39 46.61 21.52 -6.54
N GLN A 40 45.86 21.41 -7.65
CA GLN A 40 44.47 21.88 -7.69
C GLN A 40 43.54 21.02 -6.83
N LYS A 41 43.77 19.70 -6.74
CA LYS A 41 43.02 18.82 -5.84
C LYS A 41 43.23 19.20 -4.38
N GLU A 42 44.49 19.40 -3.95
CA GLU A 42 44.78 19.88 -2.59
C GLU A 42 44.14 21.24 -2.32
N ARG A 43 44.14 22.14 -3.29
CA ARG A 43 43.53 23.46 -3.15
C ARG A 43 42.00 23.40 -3.05
N ILE A 44 41.36 22.48 -3.77
CA ILE A 44 39.92 22.21 -3.64
C ILE A 44 39.61 21.60 -2.27
N GLU A 45 40.44 20.68 -1.76
CA GLU A 45 40.24 20.12 -0.41
C GLU A 45 40.44 21.17 0.68
N ALA A 46 41.44 22.05 0.53
CA ALA A 46 41.65 23.18 1.42
C ALA A 46 40.47 24.15 1.39
N LEU A 47 39.93 24.47 0.21
CA LEU A 47 38.74 25.32 0.07
C LEU A 47 37.48 24.66 0.65
N LYS A 48 37.30 23.33 0.50
CA LYS A 48 36.21 22.59 1.18
C LYS A 48 36.39 22.57 2.69
N HIS A 49 37.62 22.50 3.17
CA HIS A 49 37.93 22.60 4.60
C HIS A 49 37.65 24.02 5.13
N GLU A 50 37.99 25.05 4.35
CA GLU A 50 37.71 26.45 4.67
C GLU A 50 36.22 26.78 4.57
N GLU A 51 35.50 26.24 3.59
CA GLU A 51 34.03 26.29 3.49
C GLU A 51 33.37 25.63 4.70
N ARG A 52 33.83 24.44 5.12
CA ARG A 52 33.38 23.81 6.37
C ARG A 52 33.66 24.66 7.61
N ARG A 53 34.79 25.37 7.62
CA ARG A 53 35.19 26.27 8.71
C ARG A 53 34.40 27.59 8.71
N LEU A 54 34.01 28.10 7.54
CA LEU A 54 33.23 29.32 7.36
C LEU A 54 31.72 29.07 7.50
N ALA A 55 31.26 27.85 7.20
CA ALA A 55 29.91 27.38 7.50
C ALA A 55 29.67 27.18 9.01
N ASP A 56 30.74 27.24 9.81
CA ASP A 56 30.68 27.27 11.28
C ASP A 56 31.15 28.64 11.80
N PRO A 57 30.33 29.70 11.68
CA PRO A 57 30.66 30.98 12.27
C PRO A 57 30.50 30.87 13.79
N VAL A 58 31.62 30.70 14.50
CA VAL A 58 31.86 31.13 15.88
C VAL A 58 30.60 31.03 16.78
N GLY A 59 30.42 29.88 17.44
CA GLY A 59 29.74 29.84 18.74
C GLY A 59 28.22 29.78 18.74
N LEU A 60 27.59 29.39 17.63
CA LEU A 60 26.22 28.87 17.63
C LEU A 60 26.21 27.57 16.83
N ALA A 61 26.90 26.55 17.34
CA ALA A 61 26.34 25.21 17.25
C ALA A 61 24.95 25.33 17.87
N LYS A 62 23.92 25.53 17.03
CA LYS A 62 22.57 25.29 17.48
C LYS A 62 22.63 23.85 17.96
N PRO A 63 22.39 23.62 19.25
CA PRO A 63 22.49 22.29 19.76
C PRO A 63 21.65 21.40 18.85
N SER A 64 22.02 20.12 18.73
CA SER A 64 21.00 19.08 18.55
C SER A 64 19.75 19.54 19.30
N ILE A 65 18.55 19.22 18.83
CA ILE A 65 17.33 19.43 19.63
C ILE A 65 17.47 18.99 21.12
N TYR A 66 18.55 18.27 21.47
CA TYR A 66 18.94 17.78 22.79
C TYR A 66 20.31 18.22 23.38
N GLY A 67 20.98 19.28 22.89
CA GLY A 67 22.18 19.82 23.57
C GLY A 67 23.51 19.05 23.35
N ASP A 68 24.59 19.58 23.92
CA ASP A 68 25.93 18.96 23.94
C ASP A 68 25.99 17.81 24.95
N LEU A 69 25.41 16.66 24.61
CA LEU A 69 25.55 15.43 25.42
C LEU A 69 26.81 14.65 25.00
N PRO A 70 27.56 14.05 25.95
CA PRO A 70 28.71 13.22 25.64
C PRO A 70 28.32 12.04 24.74
N GLY A 71 28.96 11.93 23.56
CA GLY A 71 28.70 10.85 22.59
C GLY A 71 27.59 11.14 21.58
N THR A 72 26.97 12.32 21.60
CA THR A 72 26.01 12.75 20.57
C THR A 72 26.62 13.84 19.69
N ARG A 73 26.46 13.74 18.37
CA ARG A 73 26.78 14.84 17.45
C ARG A 73 25.55 15.72 17.27
N ALA A 74 25.75 17.04 17.12
CA ALA A 74 24.70 17.91 16.63
C ALA A 74 24.29 17.52 15.21
N TYR A 75 22.99 17.52 14.94
CA TYR A 75 22.48 17.46 13.58
C TYR A 75 22.81 18.78 12.88
N THR A 76 23.25 18.69 11.64
CA THR A 76 23.36 19.86 10.76
C THR A 76 21.96 20.44 10.50
N ASP A 77 21.88 21.74 10.16
CA ASP A 77 20.61 22.38 9.79
C ASP A 77 19.90 21.62 8.65
N GLN A 78 20.66 21.06 7.70
CA GLN A 78 20.11 20.25 6.61
C GLN A 78 19.53 18.91 7.10
N GLU A 79 20.21 18.20 8.01
CA GLU A 79 19.71 16.95 8.58
C GLU A 79 18.42 17.18 9.38
N ASN A 80 18.38 18.25 10.19
CA ASN A 80 17.19 18.64 10.92
C ASN A 80 16.00 18.90 9.99
N LEU A 81 16.23 19.60 8.88
CA LEU A 81 15.20 19.88 7.89
C LEU A 81 14.72 18.59 7.20
N ASN A 82 15.63 17.72 6.76
CA ASN A 82 15.30 16.45 6.12
C ASN A 82 14.42 15.58 7.02
N ILE A 83 14.88 15.34 8.26
CA ILE A 83 14.13 14.56 9.26
C ILE A 83 12.75 15.17 9.50
N SER A 84 12.66 16.50 9.64
CA SER A 84 11.38 17.19 9.86
C SER A 84 10.42 17.03 8.68
N MET A 85 10.93 17.06 7.44
CA MET A 85 10.13 16.86 6.23
C MET A 85 9.60 15.43 6.12
N ASP A 86 10.43 14.42 6.43
CA ASP A 86 10.00 13.02 6.46
C ASP A 86 8.91 12.79 7.51
N HIS A 87 9.07 13.37 8.71
CA HIS A 87 8.07 13.29 9.77
C HIS A 87 6.75 13.94 9.36
N LEU A 88 6.80 15.15 8.81
CA LEU A 88 5.61 15.84 8.33
C LEU A 88 4.91 15.03 7.25
N TRP A 89 5.68 14.49 6.30
CA TRP A 89 5.15 13.69 5.20
C TRP A 89 4.43 12.44 5.70
N LEU A 90 5.07 11.65 6.56
CA LEU A 90 4.48 10.40 7.05
C LEU A 90 3.32 10.62 8.02
N LEU A 91 3.31 11.70 8.81
CA LEU A 91 2.16 12.05 9.65
C LEU A 91 0.94 12.45 8.80
N ILE A 92 1.14 13.28 7.78
CA ILE A 92 0.06 13.66 6.85
C ILE A 92 -0.44 12.43 6.11
N CYS A 93 0.47 11.66 5.51
CA CYS A 93 0.10 10.48 4.73
C CYS A 93 -0.58 9.41 5.58
N GLY A 94 -0.05 9.10 6.77
CA GLY A 94 -0.68 8.15 7.70
C GLY A 94 -2.08 8.61 8.15
N THR A 95 -2.29 9.92 8.34
CA THR A 95 -3.62 10.48 8.65
C THR A 95 -4.59 10.32 7.48
N LEU A 96 -4.13 10.53 6.23
CA LEU A 96 -4.93 10.29 5.03
C LEU A 96 -5.29 8.81 4.87
N VAL A 97 -4.37 7.88 5.18
CA VAL A 97 -4.67 6.45 5.19
C VAL A 97 -5.66 6.09 6.28
N MET A 98 -5.53 6.66 7.48
CA MET A 98 -6.54 6.48 8.54
C MET A 98 -7.92 6.95 8.06
N PHE A 99 -8.00 8.09 7.36
CA PHE A 99 -9.25 8.62 6.82
C PHE A 99 -9.92 7.67 5.81
N MET A 100 -9.19 6.74 5.19
CA MET A 100 -9.78 5.68 4.36
C MET A 100 -10.78 4.83 5.15
N GLN A 101 -10.66 4.70 6.47
CA GLN A 101 -11.64 3.99 7.31
C GLN A 101 -13.03 4.61 7.24
N ALA A 102 -13.12 5.95 7.16
CA ALA A 102 -14.38 6.62 6.90
C ALA A 102 -14.88 6.27 5.48
N GLY A 103 -13.98 6.21 4.50
CA GLY A 103 -14.30 5.80 3.14
C GLY A 103 -14.88 4.39 3.05
N PHE A 104 -14.24 3.40 3.67
CA PHE A 104 -14.74 2.03 3.78
C PHE A 104 -16.12 2.05 4.42
N ALA A 105 -16.25 2.60 5.63
CA ALA A 105 -17.52 2.65 6.36
C ALA A 105 -18.69 3.19 5.52
N MET A 106 -18.45 4.21 4.68
CA MET A 106 -19.47 4.76 3.79
C MET A 106 -19.79 3.86 2.59
N VAL A 107 -18.77 3.31 1.90
CA VAL A 107 -19.00 2.35 0.79
C VAL A 107 -19.75 1.12 1.28
N GLU A 108 -19.34 0.57 2.42
CA GLU A 108 -19.96 -0.63 2.97
C GLU A 108 -21.41 -0.37 3.41
N SER A 109 -21.63 0.72 4.15
CA SER A 109 -22.96 1.08 4.62
C SER A 109 -23.89 1.28 3.42
N GLY A 110 -23.48 2.07 2.42
CA GLY A 110 -24.27 2.33 1.22
C GLY A 110 -24.56 1.09 0.37
N SER A 111 -23.62 0.13 0.32
CA SER A 111 -23.73 -1.09 -0.48
C SER A 111 -24.56 -2.20 0.19
N CYS A 112 -24.62 -2.20 1.52
CA CYS A 112 -25.44 -3.15 2.28
C CYS A 112 -26.92 -2.74 2.30
N ARG A 113 -27.79 -3.62 2.82
CA ARG A 113 -29.20 -3.31 3.02
C ARG A 113 -29.37 -2.37 4.20
N PHE A 114 -30.36 -1.47 4.11
CA PHE A 114 -30.62 -0.41 5.08
C PHE A 114 -30.75 -0.89 6.55
N LYS A 115 -31.17 -2.14 6.74
CA LYS A 115 -31.38 -2.78 8.06
C LYS A 115 -30.11 -3.29 8.76
N ASN A 116 -28.93 -3.06 8.17
CA ASN A 116 -27.64 -3.55 8.66
C ASN A 116 -26.58 -2.44 8.79
N VAL A 117 -26.97 -1.17 8.67
CA VAL A 117 -26.03 -0.04 8.61
C VAL A 117 -25.26 0.13 9.91
N GLN A 118 -25.93 0.11 11.07
CA GLN A 118 -25.23 0.22 12.37
C GLN A 118 -24.24 -0.92 12.56
N ASN A 119 -24.65 -2.14 12.19
CA ASN A 119 -23.76 -3.29 12.32
C ASN A 119 -22.53 -3.18 11.42
N VAL A 120 -22.67 -2.65 10.21
CA VAL A 120 -21.54 -2.37 9.30
C VAL A 120 -20.62 -1.28 9.88
N LEU A 121 -21.18 -0.17 10.36
CA LEU A 121 -20.40 0.90 10.99
C LEU A 121 -19.65 0.40 12.24
N LEU A 122 -20.29 -0.42 13.07
CA LEU A 122 -19.67 -1.02 14.25
C LEU A 122 -18.47 -1.91 13.87
N LYS A 123 -18.56 -2.69 12.79
CA LYS A 123 -17.45 -3.51 12.30
C LYS A 123 -16.26 -2.65 11.88
N ASN A 124 -16.50 -1.59 11.09
CA ASN A 124 -15.45 -0.66 10.68
C ASN A 124 -14.77 0.01 11.88
N LEU A 125 -15.54 0.49 12.86
CA LEU A 125 -14.98 1.05 14.10
C LEU A 125 -14.19 0.00 14.91
N THR A 126 -14.64 -1.25 14.90
CA THR A 126 -13.96 -2.36 15.58
C THR A 126 -12.62 -2.66 14.91
N ASP A 127 -12.54 -2.64 13.59
CA ASP A 127 -11.27 -2.84 12.86
C ASP A 127 -10.24 -1.79 13.24
N VAL A 128 -10.66 -0.54 13.40
CA VAL A 128 -9.79 0.51 13.92
C VAL A 128 -9.39 0.21 15.37
N CYS A 129 -10.34 0.06 16.29
CA CYS A 129 -10.02 -0.06 17.72
C CYS A 129 -9.28 -1.36 18.07
N ILE A 130 -9.83 -2.51 17.68
CA ILE A 130 -9.26 -3.83 17.98
C ILE A 130 -8.02 -4.08 17.13
N GLY A 131 -8.02 -3.66 15.86
CA GLY A 131 -6.83 -3.74 15.01
C GLY A 131 -5.67 -2.92 15.55
N THR A 132 -5.94 -1.72 16.10
CA THR A 132 -4.93 -0.93 16.83
C THR A 132 -4.32 -1.70 17.99
N MET A 133 -5.16 -2.31 18.83
CA MET A 133 -4.66 -3.08 19.97
C MET A 133 -3.87 -4.31 19.54
N GLY A 134 -4.32 -5.01 18.49
CA GLY A 134 -3.60 -6.16 17.91
C GLY A 134 -2.25 -5.76 17.33
N TRP A 135 -2.21 -4.65 16.58
CA TRP A 135 -0.98 -4.11 15.99
C TRP A 135 0.01 -3.61 17.04
N TYR A 136 -0.48 -2.90 18.06
CA TYR A 136 0.32 -2.41 19.18
C TYR A 136 0.93 -3.55 20.01
N ALA A 137 0.11 -4.53 20.38
CA ALA A 137 0.53 -5.61 21.26
C ALA A 137 1.48 -6.59 20.56
N PHE A 138 1.15 -6.99 19.32
CA PHE A 138 1.80 -8.08 18.61
C PHE A 138 2.22 -7.75 17.19
N GLY A 139 1.37 -7.04 16.43
CA GLY A 139 1.58 -6.88 14.99
C GLY A 139 2.88 -6.16 14.63
N TRP A 140 3.20 -5.05 15.30
CA TRP A 140 4.47 -4.35 15.08
C TRP A 140 5.69 -5.25 15.35
N SER A 141 5.62 -6.03 16.45
CA SER A 141 6.68 -6.96 16.81
C SER A 141 6.94 -7.94 15.67
N PHE A 142 5.91 -8.66 15.20
CA PHE A 142 6.10 -9.63 14.14
C PHE A 142 6.51 -9.00 12.80
N ALA A 143 5.99 -7.81 12.48
CA ALA A 143 6.22 -7.14 11.20
C ALA A 143 7.61 -6.50 11.08
N TYR A 144 8.04 -5.71 12.07
CA TYR A 144 9.17 -4.78 11.94
C TYR A 144 10.21 -4.84 13.07
N SER A 145 10.01 -5.64 14.12
CA SER A 145 11.02 -5.77 15.18
C SER A 145 12.13 -6.77 14.82
N GLY A 146 13.24 -6.75 15.56
CA GLY A 146 14.39 -7.63 15.36
C GLY A 146 14.16 -9.10 15.79
N PRO A 147 15.22 -9.93 15.71
CA PRO A 147 16.62 -9.57 15.44
C PRO A 147 16.97 -9.49 13.93
N TYR A 148 17.72 -8.47 13.56
CA TYR A 148 18.29 -8.27 12.22
C TYR A 148 19.77 -8.67 12.17
N ARG A 149 20.20 -9.18 11.01
CA ARG A 149 21.59 -9.41 10.65
C ARG A 149 22.28 -8.09 10.32
N ALA A 150 23.61 -8.12 10.23
CA ALA A 150 24.41 -6.95 9.88
C ALA A 150 24.13 -6.39 8.47
N ASP A 151 23.59 -7.20 7.57
CA ASP A 151 23.15 -6.80 6.22
C ASP A 151 21.75 -6.16 6.19
N GLY A 152 21.09 -6.00 7.34
CA GLY A 152 19.77 -5.38 7.47
C GLY A 152 18.59 -6.34 7.25
N TYR A 153 18.86 -7.60 6.90
CA TYR A 153 17.82 -8.63 6.74
C TYR A 153 17.51 -9.35 8.04
N ARG A 154 16.31 -9.94 8.13
CA ARG A 154 15.92 -10.73 9.31
C ARG A 154 16.80 -11.95 9.48
N SER A 155 17.13 -12.26 10.74
CA SER A 155 18.02 -13.39 11.08
C SER A 155 17.40 -14.74 10.76
N ASP A 156 16.10 -14.92 11.00
CA ASP A 156 15.35 -16.14 10.71
C ASP A 156 14.58 -16.07 9.37
N GLY A 157 14.49 -14.87 8.77
CA GLY A 157 13.70 -14.60 7.57
C GLY A 157 12.18 -14.60 7.77
N MET A 158 11.65 -14.90 8.97
CA MET A 158 10.24 -15.30 9.13
C MET A 158 9.39 -14.30 9.91
N ALA A 159 9.84 -13.91 11.11
CA ALA A 159 9.06 -13.06 12.01
C ALA A 159 9.97 -12.21 12.90
N GLY A 160 9.49 -11.06 13.36
CA GLY A 160 10.11 -10.38 14.50
C GLY A 160 9.70 -11.00 15.83
N GLY A 161 10.43 -10.68 16.89
CA GLY A 161 10.20 -11.22 18.23
C GLY A 161 10.51 -10.25 19.36
N GLU A 162 10.61 -8.96 19.05
CA GLU A 162 10.99 -7.89 19.98
C GLU A 162 9.91 -6.79 20.00
N GLN A 163 9.99 -5.86 20.96
CA GLN A 163 9.10 -4.69 21.01
C GLN A 163 7.59 -5.02 21.16
N PHE A 164 7.24 -6.20 21.68
CA PHE A 164 5.86 -6.52 22.06
C PHE A 164 5.32 -5.46 23.05
N PHE A 165 4.04 -5.11 22.91
CA PHE A 165 3.38 -4.08 23.74
C PHE A 165 4.09 -2.72 23.76
N GLY A 166 4.69 -2.32 22.64
CA GLY A 166 5.39 -1.03 22.52
C GLY A 166 6.69 -0.94 23.31
N HIS A 167 7.26 -2.08 23.72
CA HIS A 167 8.55 -2.09 24.40
C HIS A 167 9.64 -1.43 23.55
N ALA A 168 10.47 -0.59 24.16
CA ALA A 168 11.52 0.21 23.52
C ALA A 168 11.03 1.26 22.49
N PHE A 169 9.76 1.69 22.55
CA PHE A 169 9.30 2.83 21.75
C PHE A 169 9.76 4.17 22.30
N ALA A 170 10.18 4.20 23.55
CA ALA A 170 10.88 5.31 24.18
C ALA A 170 12.24 4.83 24.70
N THR A 171 13.20 5.74 24.76
CA THR A 171 14.54 5.51 25.32
C THR A 171 14.84 6.53 26.41
N THR A 172 15.70 6.16 27.35
CA THR A 172 16.21 7.06 28.38
C THR A 172 17.58 7.56 27.96
N ARG A 173 17.72 8.87 27.86
CA ARG A 173 18.98 9.53 27.55
C ARG A 173 20.01 9.42 28.69
N PRO A 174 21.29 9.69 28.43
CA PRO A 174 22.33 9.75 29.47
C PRO A 174 22.05 10.77 30.59
N ASP A 175 21.28 11.83 30.31
CA ASP A 175 20.86 12.83 31.29
C ASP A 175 19.61 12.45 32.10
N GLY A 176 19.08 11.24 31.87
CA GLY A 176 17.90 10.70 32.55
C GLY A 176 16.56 11.12 31.94
N GLN A 177 16.54 11.94 30.87
CA GLN A 177 15.30 12.30 30.18
C GLN A 177 14.78 11.16 29.31
N VAL A 178 13.47 10.93 29.32
CA VAL A 178 12.81 9.92 28.47
C VAL A 178 12.32 10.59 27.19
N GLU A 179 12.60 9.98 26.04
CA GLU A 179 12.17 10.48 24.74
C GLU A 179 11.60 9.37 23.84
N PRO A 180 10.66 9.69 22.92
CA PRO A 180 10.19 8.76 21.93
C PRO A 180 11.28 8.46 20.89
N THR A 181 11.26 7.22 20.39
CA THR A 181 12.11 6.78 19.27
C THR A 181 11.40 7.01 17.93
N ALA A 182 12.17 7.03 16.84
CA ALA A 182 11.64 7.11 15.46
C ALA A 182 10.67 5.97 15.10
N THR A 183 10.71 4.86 15.86
CA THR A 183 9.78 3.73 15.77
C THR A 183 8.31 4.19 15.81
N SER A 184 7.99 5.22 16.60
CA SER A 184 6.61 5.68 16.79
C SER A 184 5.99 6.21 15.49
N LEU A 185 6.78 6.90 14.66
CA LEU A 185 6.32 7.44 13.38
C LEU A 185 6.01 6.31 12.40
N ASN A 186 6.95 5.39 12.24
CA ASN A 186 6.79 4.25 11.34
C ASN A 186 5.65 3.34 11.82
N TRP A 187 5.50 3.17 13.13
CA TRP A 187 4.38 2.45 13.73
C TRP A 187 3.04 3.06 13.33
N PHE A 188 2.90 4.39 13.44
CA PHE A 188 1.66 5.08 13.08
C PHE A 188 1.33 4.92 11.59
N PHE A 189 2.32 5.13 10.72
CA PHE A 189 2.12 4.99 9.28
C PHE A 189 1.70 3.56 8.91
N GLN A 190 2.42 2.54 9.40
CA GLN A 190 2.17 1.13 9.07
C GLN A 190 0.91 0.56 9.75
N TRP A 191 0.55 1.06 10.93
CA TRP A 191 -0.72 0.75 11.58
C TRP A 191 -1.92 1.07 10.67
N ALA A 192 -1.86 2.20 9.96
CA ALA A 192 -2.95 2.63 9.10
C ALA A 192 -3.20 1.62 7.96
N PHE A 193 -2.13 1.00 7.41
CA PHE A 193 -2.20 -0.04 6.38
C PHE A 193 -2.74 -1.36 6.95
N CYS A 194 -2.29 -1.76 8.14
CA CYS A 194 -2.83 -2.91 8.86
C CYS A 194 -4.35 -2.79 9.06
N SER A 195 -4.79 -1.62 9.50
CA SER A 195 -6.21 -1.31 9.70
C SER A 195 -6.99 -1.39 8.38
N ALA A 196 -6.41 -0.93 7.26
CA ALA A 196 -6.99 -1.06 5.93
C ALA A 196 -7.11 -2.54 5.48
N ALA A 197 -6.10 -3.38 5.75
CA ALA A 197 -6.16 -4.80 5.40
C ALA A 197 -7.28 -5.53 6.15
N ALA A 198 -7.48 -5.21 7.44
CA ALA A 198 -8.53 -5.81 8.26
C ALA A 198 -9.94 -5.43 7.80
N THR A 199 -10.18 -4.14 7.53
CA THR A 199 -11.53 -3.63 7.16
C THR A 199 -12.04 -4.17 5.82
N ILE A 200 -11.16 -4.48 4.86
CA ILE A 200 -11.57 -5.10 3.57
C ILE A 200 -12.37 -6.39 3.78
N VAL A 201 -12.05 -7.17 4.83
CA VAL A 201 -12.74 -8.44 5.10
C VAL A 201 -14.18 -8.20 5.53
N SER A 202 -14.44 -7.11 6.25
CA SER A 202 -15.78 -6.73 6.73
C SER A 202 -16.79 -6.65 5.59
N GLY A 203 -16.43 -5.99 4.49
CA GLY A 203 -17.27 -5.88 3.30
C GLY A 203 -17.62 -7.24 2.68
N GLY A 204 -16.63 -8.13 2.58
CA GLY A 204 -16.83 -9.49 2.09
C GLY A 204 -17.70 -10.33 3.02
N VAL A 205 -17.78 -9.99 4.32
CA VAL A 205 -18.56 -10.73 5.31
C VAL A 205 -19.82 -10.05 5.86
N ALA A 206 -20.23 -8.94 5.24
CA ALA A 206 -21.32 -8.12 5.72
C ALA A 206 -22.66 -8.87 5.80
N GLU A 207 -23.52 -8.43 6.73
CA GLU A 207 -24.92 -8.85 6.90
C GLU A 207 -25.21 -10.31 7.33
N ARG A 208 -24.22 -11.20 7.43
CA ARG A 208 -24.45 -12.56 8.01
C ARG A 208 -23.46 -13.02 9.07
N VAL A 209 -22.23 -12.48 9.09
CA VAL A 209 -21.27 -12.84 10.13
C VAL A 209 -21.56 -12.06 11.40
N ASN A 210 -21.73 -12.79 12.50
CA ASN A 210 -21.96 -12.27 13.84
C ASN A 210 -20.77 -11.45 14.34
N PHE A 211 -21.07 -10.44 15.15
CA PHE A 211 -20.08 -9.49 15.66
C PHE A 211 -18.94 -10.15 16.48
N PRO A 212 -19.18 -11.06 17.44
CA PRO A 212 -18.09 -11.69 18.19
C PRO A 212 -17.12 -12.49 17.32
N GLY A 213 -17.64 -13.24 16.34
CA GLY A 213 -16.81 -13.99 15.40
C GLY A 213 -15.96 -13.06 14.52
N TYR A 214 -16.52 -11.91 14.13
CA TYR A 214 -15.79 -10.88 13.40
C TYR A 214 -14.68 -10.24 14.24
N LEU A 215 -14.95 -9.95 15.53
CA LEU A 215 -13.98 -9.35 16.44
C LEU A 215 -12.74 -10.24 16.60
N ILE A 216 -12.93 -11.55 16.80
CA ILE A 216 -11.83 -12.52 16.88
C ILE A 216 -11.00 -12.49 15.60
N PHE A 217 -11.67 -12.54 14.45
CA PHE A 217 -10.98 -12.50 13.16
C PHE A 217 -10.18 -11.20 12.98
N SER A 218 -10.77 -10.04 13.25
CA SER A 218 -10.12 -8.72 13.10
C SER A 218 -8.88 -8.59 14.00
N PHE A 219 -8.96 -9.09 15.24
CA PHE A 219 -7.81 -9.14 16.13
C PHE A 219 -6.69 -10.03 15.59
N VAL A 220 -7.00 -11.26 15.15
CA VAL A 220 -5.98 -12.20 14.62
C VAL A 220 -5.40 -11.70 13.29
N MET A 221 -6.23 -11.07 12.44
CA MET A 221 -5.78 -10.43 11.21
C MET A 221 -4.71 -9.39 11.48
N SER A 222 -4.95 -8.52 12.46
CA SER A 222 -4.06 -7.38 12.79
C SER A 222 -2.88 -7.76 13.69
N SER A 223 -2.97 -8.85 14.44
CA SER A 223 -1.92 -9.32 15.35
C SER A 223 -1.02 -10.41 14.77
N LEU A 224 -1.46 -11.13 13.74
CA LEU A 224 -0.72 -12.27 13.19
C LEU A 224 -0.75 -12.35 11.66
N ILE A 225 -1.93 -12.39 11.03
CA ILE A 225 -2.03 -12.73 9.59
C ILE A 225 -1.32 -11.68 8.73
N TYR A 226 -1.73 -10.41 8.84
CA TYR A 226 -1.15 -9.31 8.09
C TYR A 226 0.31 -9.02 8.52
N PRO A 227 0.63 -8.90 9.82
CA PRO A 227 2.01 -8.68 10.26
C PRO A 227 3.03 -9.69 9.75
N MET A 228 2.67 -10.97 9.65
CA MET A 228 3.57 -12.00 9.13
C MET A 228 3.87 -11.81 7.65
N ILE A 229 2.87 -11.42 6.85
CA ILE A 229 3.07 -11.08 5.43
C ILE A 229 4.01 -9.88 5.32
N VAL A 230 3.76 -8.83 6.10
CA VAL A 230 4.65 -7.66 6.18
C VAL A 230 6.07 -8.10 6.57
N SER A 231 6.21 -9.00 7.53
CA SER A 231 7.51 -9.52 7.98
C SER A 231 8.30 -10.15 6.84
N TRP A 232 7.64 -10.96 6.01
CA TRP A 232 8.27 -11.63 4.87
C TRP A 232 8.70 -10.66 3.78
N THR A 233 7.96 -9.56 3.62
CA THR A 233 8.12 -8.56 2.57
C THR A 233 8.80 -7.29 3.12
N TRP A 234 8.04 -6.25 3.49
CA TRP A 234 8.55 -4.94 3.95
C TRP A 234 9.40 -4.99 5.22
N GLY A 235 9.27 -6.06 6.00
CA GLY A 235 10.04 -6.32 7.20
C GLY A 235 11.41 -6.93 6.95
N ASN A 236 11.90 -6.96 5.70
CA ASN A 236 13.18 -7.57 5.30
C ASN A 236 13.28 -9.08 5.61
N GLY A 237 12.17 -9.79 5.51
CA GLY A 237 12.11 -11.25 5.67
C GLY A 237 12.49 -12.02 4.41
N TRP A 238 12.05 -13.27 4.35
CA TRP A 238 12.52 -14.22 3.35
C TRP A 238 12.07 -13.88 1.93
N ILE A 239 10.89 -13.27 1.69
CA ILE A 239 10.48 -12.84 0.34
C ILE A 239 11.36 -11.68 -0.14
N ALA A 240 11.75 -10.78 0.78
CA ALA A 240 12.72 -9.74 0.48
C ALA A 240 14.14 -10.28 0.20
N GLN A 241 14.47 -11.49 0.68
CA GLN A 241 15.77 -12.17 0.49
C GLN A 241 15.80 -13.19 -0.65
N VAL A 242 14.66 -13.82 -0.95
CA VAL A 242 14.47 -14.73 -2.10
C VAL A 242 14.42 -13.93 -3.40
N SER A 243 14.76 -12.64 -3.36
CA SER A 243 15.26 -11.89 -4.50
C SER A 243 16.26 -12.76 -5.26
N MET A 244 15.78 -13.37 -6.34
CA MET A 244 16.57 -14.05 -7.36
C MET A 244 17.37 -12.97 -8.10
N ASP A 245 18.18 -12.23 -7.37
CA ASP A 245 18.80 -10.94 -7.68
C ASP A 245 17.81 -9.79 -8.03
N ALA A 246 16.52 -10.07 -8.27
CA ALA A 246 15.54 -9.12 -8.83
C ALA A 246 14.71 -8.29 -7.82
N GLY A 247 14.47 -8.81 -6.61
CA GLY A 247 13.56 -8.22 -5.61
C GLY A 247 12.06 -8.27 -6.01
N PHE A 248 11.15 -8.53 -5.05
CA PHE A 248 9.71 -8.39 -5.32
C PHE A 248 9.33 -6.91 -5.47
N ILE A 249 8.24 -6.61 -6.18
CA ILE A 249 7.68 -5.26 -6.31
C ILE A 249 6.24 -5.25 -5.82
N ASP A 250 6.00 -4.59 -4.69
CA ASP A 250 4.66 -4.30 -4.17
C ASP A 250 4.62 -2.97 -3.41
N PHE A 251 4.99 -1.87 -4.08
CA PHE A 251 5.38 -0.58 -3.49
C PHE A 251 4.49 -0.07 -2.34
N ALA A 252 3.18 -0.17 -2.47
CA ALA A 252 2.24 0.25 -1.42
C ALA A 252 1.29 -0.87 -0.95
N GLY A 253 1.31 -2.07 -1.55
CA GLY A 253 0.51 -3.20 -1.04
C GLY A 253 -0.71 -3.62 -1.86
N SER A 254 -0.61 -3.77 -3.19
CA SER A 254 -1.61 -4.53 -3.96
C SER A 254 -1.70 -5.97 -3.47
N GLY A 255 -0.58 -6.60 -3.14
CA GLY A 255 -0.52 -7.92 -2.51
C GLY A 255 -0.70 -7.81 -1.00
N ILE A 256 0.26 -7.12 -0.37
CA ILE A 256 0.45 -7.13 1.08
C ILE A 256 -0.77 -6.61 1.84
N VAL A 257 -1.47 -5.59 1.33
CA VAL A 257 -2.71 -5.07 1.94
C VAL A 257 -3.94 -5.63 1.24
N HIS A 258 -4.07 -5.38 -0.07
CA HIS A 258 -5.33 -5.64 -0.75
C HIS A 258 -5.58 -7.14 -0.99
N MET A 259 -4.60 -7.93 -1.42
CA MET A 259 -4.81 -9.38 -1.49
C MET A 259 -5.01 -9.98 -0.10
N THR A 260 -4.30 -9.51 0.92
CA THR A 260 -4.48 -9.97 2.29
C THR A 260 -5.92 -9.80 2.77
N GLY A 261 -6.49 -8.60 2.60
CA GLY A 261 -7.90 -8.36 2.89
C GLY A 261 -8.85 -9.12 1.95
N GLY A 262 -8.57 -9.11 0.65
CA GLY A 262 -9.44 -9.69 -0.38
C GLY A 262 -9.55 -11.21 -0.31
N VAL A 263 -8.45 -11.92 -0.07
CA VAL A 263 -8.46 -13.38 0.15
C VAL A 263 -9.16 -13.72 1.47
N GLY A 264 -8.97 -12.91 2.52
CA GLY A 264 -9.73 -13.03 3.77
C GLY A 264 -11.24 -12.88 3.55
N ALA A 265 -11.65 -11.89 2.76
CA ALA A 265 -13.03 -11.69 2.32
C ALA A 265 -13.58 -12.89 1.54
N LEU A 266 -12.82 -13.43 0.57
CA LEU A 266 -13.22 -14.60 -0.21
C LEU A 266 -13.47 -15.82 0.68
N VAL A 267 -12.52 -16.12 1.56
CA VAL A 267 -12.58 -17.30 2.44
C VAL A 267 -13.69 -17.14 3.47
N GLY A 268 -13.81 -15.94 4.05
CA GLY A 268 -14.92 -15.59 4.93
C GLY A 268 -16.27 -15.71 4.26
N ALA A 269 -16.41 -15.23 3.01
CA ALA A 269 -17.65 -15.34 2.26
C ALA A 269 -18.00 -16.77 1.86
N PHE A 270 -17.00 -17.55 1.44
CA PHE A 270 -17.17 -18.96 1.12
C PHE A 270 -17.60 -19.77 2.33
N ILE A 271 -16.92 -19.60 3.48
CA ILE A 271 -17.23 -20.36 4.70
C ILE A 271 -18.55 -19.89 5.32
N ALA A 272 -18.81 -18.59 5.41
CA ALA A 272 -20.09 -18.09 5.94
C ALA A 272 -21.27 -18.52 5.05
N GLY A 273 -21.05 -18.63 3.74
CA GLY A 273 -22.08 -18.94 2.76
C GLY A 273 -22.90 -17.70 2.37
N PRO A 274 -23.86 -17.87 1.46
CA PRO A 274 -24.66 -16.76 0.95
C PRO A 274 -25.60 -16.19 2.00
N ARG A 275 -25.85 -14.87 1.94
CA ARG A 275 -26.89 -14.22 2.74
C ARG A 275 -28.23 -14.91 2.48
N PHE A 276 -29.05 -15.05 3.52
CA PHE A 276 -30.36 -15.66 3.39
C PHE A 276 -31.21 -14.95 2.33
N GLY A 277 -31.78 -15.71 1.39
CA GLY A 277 -32.58 -15.17 0.26
C GLY A 277 -31.79 -14.58 -0.91
N ARG A 278 -30.44 -14.60 -0.88
CA ARG A 278 -29.59 -13.99 -1.92
C ARG A 278 -29.81 -14.55 -3.33
N TRP A 279 -30.02 -15.86 -3.41
CA TRP A 279 -30.16 -16.60 -4.66
C TRP A 279 -31.56 -17.21 -4.70
N LYS A 280 -32.42 -16.76 -5.62
CA LYS A 280 -33.72 -17.40 -5.84
C LYS A 280 -33.51 -18.75 -6.55
N ARG A 281 -34.25 -19.78 -6.12
CA ARG A 281 -34.47 -20.97 -6.96
C ARG A 281 -35.49 -20.58 -8.02
N ASN A 282 -35.16 -20.79 -9.30
CA ASN A 282 -36.20 -20.96 -10.31
C ASN A 282 -36.91 -22.28 -9.97
N ASP A 283 -37.97 -22.21 -9.16
CA ASP A 283 -38.79 -23.35 -8.75
C ASP A 283 -39.79 -23.78 -9.85
N GLY A 284 -39.70 -23.16 -11.03
CA GLY A 284 -40.55 -23.49 -12.17
C GLY A 284 -41.96 -22.92 -12.06
N THR A 285 -42.27 -22.08 -11.07
CA THR A 285 -43.58 -21.44 -10.93
C THR A 285 -43.68 -20.06 -11.59
N ASP A 286 -42.54 -19.45 -11.96
CA ASP A 286 -42.52 -18.25 -12.79
C ASP A 286 -42.81 -18.61 -14.26
N GLN A 287 -44.02 -18.31 -14.73
CA GLN A 287 -44.44 -18.43 -16.15
C GLN A 287 -43.81 -17.37 -17.07
N GLY A 288 -42.67 -16.79 -16.68
CA GLY A 288 -41.85 -15.96 -17.53
C GLY A 288 -40.99 -16.81 -18.49
N PRO A 289 -40.43 -16.22 -19.56
CA PRO A 289 -39.48 -16.93 -20.41
C PRO A 289 -38.39 -17.55 -19.54
N LYS A 290 -38.01 -18.81 -19.83
CA LYS A 290 -36.97 -19.59 -19.14
C LYS A 290 -35.61 -18.89 -19.22
N GLU A 291 -35.44 -17.79 -18.51
CA GLU A 291 -34.13 -17.22 -18.29
C GLU A 291 -33.45 -18.10 -17.24
N ARG A 292 -32.44 -18.84 -17.70
CA ARG A 292 -31.40 -19.44 -16.84
C ARG A 292 -30.55 -18.37 -16.13
N ILE A 293 -31.06 -17.17 -15.98
CA ILE A 293 -30.39 -16.05 -15.34
C ILE A 293 -30.85 -16.06 -13.90
N MET A 294 -29.94 -16.43 -13.01
CA MET A 294 -30.15 -16.27 -11.59
C MET A 294 -30.27 -14.78 -11.30
N THR A 295 -31.47 -14.32 -10.97
CA THR A 295 -31.71 -12.93 -10.65
C THR A 295 -31.31 -12.67 -9.20
N ILE A 296 -30.51 -11.63 -9.03
CA ILE A 296 -30.25 -11.02 -7.72
C ILE A 296 -31.54 -10.30 -7.34
N PRO A 297 -32.20 -10.60 -6.21
CA PRO A 297 -33.37 -9.84 -5.81
C PRO A 297 -33.01 -8.37 -5.60
N ASP A 298 -33.91 -7.46 -6.01
CA ASP A 298 -33.69 -6.01 -5.89
C ASP A 298 -33.33 -5.57 -4.47
N ALA A 299 -33.83 -6.30 -3.47
CA ALA A 299 -33.52 -6.11 -2.06
C ALA A 299 -32.02 -6.26 -1.69
N PHE A 300 -31.16 -6.73 -2.60
CA PHE A 300 -29.71 -6.84 -2.39
C PHE A 300 -28.90 -5.79 -3.17
N PHE A 301 -29.56 -4.87 -3.89
CA PHE A 301 -28.87 -3.72 -4.46
C PHE A 301 -28.46 -2.73 -3.37
N PRO A 302 -27.41 -1.92 -3.61
CA PRO A 302 -27.00 -0.84 -2.71
C PRO A 302 -28.20 0.03 -2.32
N HIS A 303 -28.41 0.22 -1.02
CA HIS A 303 -29.56 0.99 -0.53
C HIS A 303 -29.32 2.50 -0.62
N ASN A 304 -28.06 2.95 -0.64
CA ASN A 304 -27.73 4.38 -0.65
C ASN A 304 -26.48 4.69 -1.48
N MET A 305 -26.71 5.12 -2.73
CA MET A 305 -25.64 5.48 -3.66
C MET A 305 -24.87 6.74 -3.26
N VAL A 306 -25.44 7.65 -2.46
CA VAL A 306 -24.73 8.84 -1.99
C VAL A 306 -23.57 8.42 -1.09
N LEU A 307 -23.80 7.46 -0.19
CA LEU A 307 -22.75 6.91 0.67
C LEU A 307 -21.70 6.14 -0.13
N VAL A 308 -22.10 5.37 -1.15
CA VAL A 308 -21.15 4.66 -2.03
C VAL A 308 -20.24 5.65 -2.75
N VAL A 309 -20.80 6.72 -3.33
CA VAL A 309 -20.01 7.74 -4.04
C VAL A 309 -19.13 8.53 -3.08
N PHE A 310 -19.66 8.96 -1.94
CA PHE A 310 -18.90 9.69 -0.94
C PHE A 310 -17.75 8.85 -0.37
N GLY A 311 -18.01 7.58 -0.08
CA GLY A 311 -16.98 6.63 0.35
C GLY A 311 -15.90 6.43 -0.72
N THR A 312 -16.28 6.29 -1.99
CA THR A 312 -15.33 6.15 -3.10
C THR A 312 -14.40 7.36 -3.23
N PHE A 313 -14.94 8.59 -3.15
CA PHE A 313 -14.11 9.79 -3.17
C PHE A 313 -13.21 9.91 -1.93
N SER A 314 -13.71 9.52 -0.76
CA SER A 314 -12.93 9.52 0.48
C SER A 314 -11.78 8.51 0.41
N LEU A 315 -12.02 7.33 -0.17
CA LEU A 315 -10.99 6.32 -0.42
C LEU A 315 -9.95 6.80 -1.44
N TRP A 316 -10.36 7.40 -2.56
CA TRP A 316 -9.42 7.98 -3.52
C TRP A 316 -8.56 9.07 -2.85
N PHE A 317 -9.19 9.98 -2.09
CA PHE A 317 -8.46 11.01 -1.36
C PHE A 317 -7.43 10.42 -0.38
N GLY A 318 -7.83 9.43 0.41
CA GLY A 318 -6.91 8.72 1.32
C GLY A 318 -5.81 7.95 0.58
N TRP A 319 -6.07 7.49 -0.64
CA TRP A 319 -5.11 6.75 -1.46
C TRP A 319 -3.86 7.56 -1.84
N TYR A 320 -3.94 8.89 -1.84
CA TYR A 320 -2.72 9.71 -1.98
C TYR A 320 -1.80 9.57 -0.77
N GLY A 321 -2.34 9.47 0.44
CA GLY A 321 -1.54 9.11 1.62
C GLY A 321 -1.01 7.69 1.54
N PHE A 322 -1.82 6.77 1.01
CA PHE A 322 -1.47 5.37 0.87
C PHE A 322 -0.31 5.16 -0.11
N ASN A 323 -0.46 5.59 -1.36
CA ASN A 323 0.56 5.38 -2.38
C ASN A 323 1.72 6.36 -2.25
N CYS A 324 1.45 7.66 -2.17
CA CYS A 324 2.55 8.65 -2.13
C CYS A 324 3.32 8.54 -0.81
N GLY A 325 2.66 8.25 0.32
CA GLY A 325 3.32 8.04 1.60
C GLY A 325 4.30 6.87 1.60
N SER A 326 4.09 5.86 0.75
CA SER A 326 5.01 4.72 0.59
C SER A 326 6.34 5.07 -0.07
N THR A 327 6.58 6.34 -0.43
CA THR A 327 7.96 6.82 -0.64
C THR A 327 8.78 6.78 0.65
N LEU A 328 8.13 6.75 1.81
CA LEU A 328 8.69 6.72 3.17
C LEU A 328 9.59 7.91 3.55
N ALA A 329 9.78 8.83 2.61
CA ALA A 329 10.60 10.02 2.75
C ALA A 329 10.08 11.14 1.83
N MET A 330 10.38 12.36 2.22
CA MET A 330 10.19 13.61 1.47
C MET A 330 11.45 14.48 1.53
N ASP A 331 12.59 13.90 1.91
CA ASP A 331 13.87 14.57 1.92
C ASP A 331 14.50 14.60 0.52
N GLY A 332 14.84 15.81 0.07
CA GLY A 332 15.50 16.02 -1.21
C GLY A 332 14.59 15.94 -2.45
N ILE A 333 15.20 16.25 -3.59
CA ILE A 333 14.50 16.43 -4.88
C ILE A 333 13.98 15.10 -5.43
N GLU A 334 14.71 14.00 -5.24
CA GLU A 334 14.34 12.68 -5.75
C GLU A 334 13.05 12.15 -5.11
N ALA A 335 12.95 12.23 -3.77
CA ALA A 335 11.76 11.82 -3.04
C ALA A 335 10.51 12.61 -3.46
N GLY A 336 10.66 13.94 -3.61
CA GLY A 336 9.58 14.81 -4.08
C GLY A 336 9.07 14.47 -5.48
N PHE A 337 9.96 14.25 -6.45
CA PHE A 337 9.54 13.84 -7.80
C PHE A 337 8.93 12.44 -7.82
N LYS A 338 9.45 11.51 -7.02
CA LYS A 338 8.87 10.16 -6.88
C LYS A 338 7.44 10.23 -6.35
N ALA A 339 7.20 10.98 -5.28
CA ALA A 339 5.86 11.16 -4.71
C ALA A 339 4.89 11.82 -5.71
N ALA A 340 5.36 12.83 -6.46
CA ALA A 340 4.55 13.49 -7.49
C ALA A 340 4.19 12.54 -8.64
N HIS A 341 5.13 11.71 -9.08
CA HIS A 341 4.89 10.68 -10.08
C HIS A 341 3.87 9.64 -9.60
N VAL A 342 4.03 9.15 -8.36
CA VAL A 342 3.11 8.20 -7.73
C VAL A 342 1.69 8.77 -7.65
N ALA A 343 1.54 10.06 -7.33
CA ALA A 343 0.23 10.72 -7.33
C ALA A 343 -0.41 10.70 -8.74
N MET A 344 0.40 10.95 -9.78
CA MET A 344 -0.07 10.95 -11.17
C MET A 344 -0.48 9.56 -11.65
N THR A 345 0.33 8.52 -11.42
CA THR A 345 0.00 7.13 -11.79
C THR A 345 -1.24 6.64 -11.04
N THR A 346 -1.35 6.96 -9.75
CA THR A 346 -2.53 6.66 -8.92
C THR A 346 -3.81 7.24 -9.52
N THR A 347 -3.76 8.52 -9.90
CA THR A 347 -4.91 9.24 -10.49
C THR A 347 -5.32 8.67 -11.85
N LEU A 348 -4.34 8.38 -12.71
CA LEU A 348 -4.59 7.87 -14.07
C LEU A 348 -5.17 6.45 -14.05
N SER A 349 -4.67 5.58 -13.17
CA SER A 349 -5.20 4.22 -13.04
C SER A 349 -6.62 4.21 -12.47
N ALA A 350 -6.89 5.03 -11.45
CA ALA A 350 -8.23 5.20 -10.89
C ALA A 350 -9.25 5.66 -11.95
N ALA A 351 -8.90 6.69 -12.72
CA ALA A 351 -9.75 7.23 -13.78
C ALA A 351 -9.99 6.21 -14.91
N SER A 352 -8.94 5.54 -15.37
CA SER A 352 -9.03 4.57 -16.47
C SER A 352 -9.79 3.30 -16.05
N GLY A 353 -9.58 2.78 -14.85
CA GLY A 353 -10.36 1.65 -14.30
C GLY A 353 -11.85 1.99 -14.16
N GLY A 354 -12.15 3.17 -13.61
CA GLY A 354 -13.51 3.67 -13.50
C GLY A 354 -14.21 3.80 -14.87
N LEU A 355 -13.57 4.49 -15.81
CA LEU A 355 -14.11 4.67 -17.17
C LEU A 355 -14.28 3.33 -17.89
N THR A 356 -13.38 2.37 -17.68
CA THR A 356 -13.46 1.04 -18.29
C THR A 356 -14.72 0.32 -17.83
N VAL A 357 -14.96 0.24 -16.51
CA VAL A 357 -16.15 -0.42 -15.98
C VAL A 357 -17.41 0.34 -16.36
N PHE A 358 -17.41 1.67 -16.29
CA PHE A 358 -18.53 2.51 -16.70
C PHE A 358 -18.93 2.25 -18.15
N CYS A 359 -17.98 2.34 -19.09
CA CYS A 359 -18.23 2.12 -20.51
C CYS A 359 -18.67 0.67 -20.79
N LEU A 360 -17.99 -0.31 -20.20
CA LEU A 360 -18.34 -1.73 -20.36
C LEU A 360 -19.77 -2.00 -19.88
N ARG A 361 -20.12 -1.53 -18.67
CA ARG A 361 -21.48 -1.65 -18.14
C ARG A 361 -22.47 -0.94 -19.03
N TYR A 362 -22.23 0.31 -19.41
CA TYR A 362 -23.14 1.04 -20.30
C TYR A 362 -23.38 0.29 -21.62
N VAL A 363 -22.35 -0.31 -22.22
CA VAL A 363 -22.49 -1.12 -23.43
C VAL A 363 -23.33 -2.37 -23.20
N LEU A 364 -23.16 -3.06 -22.06
CA LEU A 364 -23.85 -4.31 -21.71
C LEU A 364 -25.31 -4.10 -21.26
N ILE A 365 -25.56 -3.13 -20.38
CA ILE A 365 -26.87 -2.91 -19.75
C ILE A 365 -27.67 -1.76 -20.35
N LYS A 366 -27.06 -0.94 -21.22
CA LYS A 366 -27.66 0.26 -21.85
C LYS A 366 -28.22 1.29 -20.86
N LYS A 367 -27.68 1.32 -19.63
CA LYS A 367 -28.04 2.23 -18.54
C LYS A 367 -26.76 2.68 -17.82
N TYR A 368 -26.82 3.82 -17.15
CA TYR A 368 -25.73 4.31 -16.31
C TYR A 368 -25.76 3.62 -14.95
N ASP A 369 -24.66 2.97 -14.57
CA ASP A 369 -24.49 2.28 -13.29
C ASP A 369 -23.38 2.98 -12.48
N VAL A 370 -23.80 3.87 -11.58
CA VAL A 370 -22.89 4.66 -10.74
C VAL A 370 -22.11 3.76 -9.77
N GLY A 371 -22.73 2.71 -9.24
CA GLY A 371 -22.07 1.78 -8.31
C GLY A 371 -20.96 0.99 -8.99
N ALA A 372 -21.22 0.49 -10.20
CA ALA A 372 -20.18 -0.17 -10.98
C ALA A 372 -19.05 0.79 -11.39
N PHE A 373 -19.36 2.06 -11.69
CA PHE A 373 -18.33 3.07 -11.94
C PHE A 373 -17.45 3.27 -10.69
N CYS A 374 -18.05 3.44 -9.52
CA CYS A 374 -17.33 3.51 -8.24
C CYS A 374 -16.42 2.29 -8.03
N ASN A 375 -16.92 1.07 -8.24
CA ASN A 375 -16.11 -0.14 -8.10
C ASN A 375 -14.96 -0.20 -9.14
N GLY A 376 -15.16 0.33 -10.35
CA GLY A 376 -14.10 0.45 -11.35
C GLY A 376 -13.00 1.42 -10.93
N ILE A 377 -13.35 2.53 -10.28
CA ILE A 377 -12.38 3.48 -9.72
C ILE A 377 -11.54 2.76 -8.65
N LEU A 378 -12.19 2.07 -7.71
CA LEU A 378 -11.51 1.31 -6.66
C LEU A 378 -10.64 0.19 -7.24
N ALA A 379 -11.10 -0.52 -8.28
CA ALA A 379 -10.32 -1.53 -8.99
C ALA A 379 -9.03 -0.95 -9.60
N GLY A 380 -9.10 0.24 -10.21
CA GLY A 380 -7.94 0.95 -10.75
C GLY A 380 -6.96 1.38 -9.66
N LEU A 381 -7.47 1.88 -8.53
CA LEU A 381 -6.67 2.25 -7.36
C LEU A 381 -5.95 1.04 -6.74
N VAL A 382 -6.63 -0.09 -6.56
CA VAL A 382 -5.98 -1.34 -6.10
C VAL A 382 -4.93 -1.82 -7.09
N SER A 383 -5.22 -1.81 -8.39
CA SER A 383 -4.33 -2.34 -9.43
C SER A 383 -3.01 -1.59 -9.53
N ILE A 384 -3.00 -0.28 -9.25
CA ILE A 384 -1.78 0.54 -9.37
C ILE A 384 -0.93 0.55 -8.09
N THR A 385 -1.46 0.05 -6.97
CA THR A 385 -0.84 0.19 -5.65
C THR A 385 0.57 -0.44 -5.57
N ALA A 386 0.77 -1.65 -6.11
CA ALA A 386 2.09 -2.29 -6.26
C ALA A 386 3.02 -1.54 -7.25
N PRO A 387 2.59 -1.22 -8.49
CA PRO A 387 3.48 -0.67 -9.51
C PRO A 387 3.66 0.86 -9.49
N CYS A 388 2.94 1.62 -8.65
CA CYS A 388 2.77 3.08 -8.85
C CYS A 388 4.06 3.91 -8.90
N SER A 389 5.17 3.42 -8.33
CA SER A 389 6.49 4.08 -8.36
C SER A 389 7.47 3.51 -9.38
N ASN A 390 7.12 2.40 -10.05
CA ASN A 390 7.98 1.60 -10.92
C ASN A 390 7.61 1.71 -12.41
N ILE A 391 6.44 2.25 -12.73
CA ILE A 391 5.91 2.27 -14.10
C ILE A 391 5.65 3.70 -14.57
N ASP A 392 5.54 3.93 -15.87
CA ASP A 392 5.13 5.22 -16.40
C ASP A 392 3.64 5.48 -16.37
N THR A 393 3.32 6.74 -16.66
CA THR A 393 1.96 7.26 -16.67
C THR A 393 1.09 6.67 -17.78
N GLY A 394 1.66 6.29 -18.92
CA GLY A 394 0.96 5.56 -19.98
C GLY A 394 0.63 4.13 -19.56
N SER A 395 1.61 3.42 -18.98
CA SER A 395 1.40 2.08 -18.40
C SER A 395 0.37 2.11 -17.27
N ALA A 396 0.32 3.16 -16.45
CA ALA A 396 -0.69 3.32 -15.39
C ALA A 396 -2.13 3.34 -15.94
N VAL A 397 -2.37 3.91 -17.12
CA VAL A 397 -3.67 3.86 -17.80
C VAL A 397 -4.01 2.43 -18.22
N ALA A 398 -3.04 1.67 -18.73
CA ALA A 398 -3.25 0.27 -19.12
C ALA A 398 -3.53 -0.61 -17.89
N VAL A 399 -2.80 -0.41 -16.79
CA VAL A 399 -3.00 -1.11 -15.51
C VAL A 399 -4.42 -0.88 -14.98
N GLY A 400 -4.90 0.36 -14.97
CA GLY A 400 -6.26 0.68 -14.54
C GLY A 400 -7.33 0.07 -15.45
N LEU A 401 -7.15 0.17 -16.77
CA LEU A 401 -8.07 -0.43 -17.76
C LEU A 401 -8.19 -1.94 -17.55
N ILE A 402 -7.07 -2.66 -17.50
CA ILE A 402 -7.08 -4.12 -17.31
C ILE A 402 -7.64 -4.47 -15.93
N GLY A 403 -7.30 -3.69 -14.90
CA GLY A 403 -7.86 -3.84 -13.56
C GLY A 403 -9.38 -3.75 -13.54
N GLY A 404 -9.97 -2.79 -14.26
CA GLY A 404 -11.42 -2.67 -14.42
C GLY A 404 -12.06 -3.89 -15.09
N LEU A 405 -11.41 -4.47 -16.11
CA LEU A 405 -11.87 -5.70 -16.77
C LEU A 405 -11.78 -6.91 -15.83
N ILE A 406 -10.70 -7.04 -15.07
CA ILE A 406 -10.49 -8.11 -14.09
C ILE A 406 -11.52 -8.02 -12.97
N PHE A 407 -11.79 -6.83 -12.45
CA PHE A 407 -12.88 -6.61 -11.50
C PHE A 407 -14.22 -7.10 -12.08
N GLN A 408 -14.59 -6.66 -13.29
CA GLN A 408 -15.89 -6.99 -13.87
C GLN A 408 -16.02 -8.50 -14.14
N GLY A 409 -14.96 -9.12 -14.65
CA GLY A 409 -14.90 -10.57 -14.87
C GLY A 409 -15.02 -11.35 -13.56
N THR A 410 -14.24 -10.97 -12.55
CA THR A 410 -14.23 -11.64 -11.23
C THR A 410 -15.55 -11.49 -10.50
N SER A 411 -16.14 -10.29 -10.47
CA SER A 411 -17.44 -10.05 -9.87
C SER A 411 -18.53 -10.92 -10.54
N SER A 412 -18.46 -11.08 -11.86
CA SER A 412 -19.39 -11.95 -12.60
C SER A 412 -19.16 -13.43 -12.30
N LEU A 413 -17.89 -13.85 -12.18
CA LEU A 413 -17.52 -15.21 -11.80
C LEU A 413 -18.01 -15.56 -10.39
N MET A 414 -17.81 -14.67 -9.41
CA MET A 414 -18.26 -14.87 -8.02
C MET A 414 -19.76 -15.12 -7.95
N LYS A 415 -20.56 -14.36 -8.72
CA LYS A 415 -22.00 -14.55 -8.86
C LYS A 415 -22.34 -15.88 -9.55
N LEU A 416 -21.58 -16.27 -10.58
CA LEU A 416 -21.76 -17.54 -11.28
C LEU A 416 -21.52 -18.75 -10.36
N VAL A 417 -20.47 -18.70 -9.51
CA VAL A 417 -20.15 -19.76 -8.55
C VAL A 417 -20.88 -19.64 -7.21
N LYS A 418 -21.81 -18.67 -7.08
CA LYS A 418 -22.67 -18.44 -5.91
C LYS A 418 -21.93 -18.07 -4.62
N ILE A 419 -20.73 -17.50 -4.72
CA ILE A 419 -20.07 -16.90 -3.56
C ILE A 419 -20.64 -15.49 -3.39
N ASP A 420 -21.30 -15.25 -2.26
CA ASP A 420 -21.95 -13.97 -1.97
C ASP A 420 -21.00 -13.06 -1.19
N ASP A 421 -20.36 -12.20 -1.95
CA ASP A 421 -19.54 -11.09 -1.49
C ASP A 421 -20.35 -9.79 -1.66
N PRO A 422 -20.86 -9.20 -0.55
CA PRO A 422 -21.75 -8.03 -0.60
C PRO A 422 -21.17 -6.81 -1.30
N LEU A 423 -19.85 -6.63 -1.23
CA LEU A 423 -19.16 -5.44 -1.71
C LEU A 423 -18.30 -5.70 -2.95
N ASP A 424 -18.32 -6.93 -3.48
CA ASP A 424 -17.31 -7.40 -4.44
C ASP A 424 -15.87 -7.21 -3.90
N ALA A 425 -15.68 -7.36 -2.58
CA ALA A 425 -14.41 -7.13 -1.88
C ALA A 425 -13.27 -8.00 -2.42
N PHE A 426 -13.50 -9.28 -2.70
CA PHE A 426 -12.51 -10.14 -3.36
C PHE A 426 -12.22 -9.68 -4.79
N ALA A 427 -13.23 -9.27 -5.56
CA ALA A 427 -13.01 -8.84 -6.94
C ALA A 427 -12.17 -7.54 -7.00
N ILE A 428 -12.46 -6.58 -6.12
CA ILE A 428 -11.73 -5.31 -6.04
C ILE A 428 -10.35 -5.50 -5.41
N HIS A 429 -10.24 -6.15 -4.26
CA HIS A 429 -8.99 -6.19 -3.50
C HIS A 429 -8.16 -7.44 -3.75
N GLY A 430 -8.80 -8.61 -3.86
CA GLY A 430 -8.12 -9.88 -4.13
C GLY A 430 -7.64 -9.97 -5.58
N ALA A 431 -8.57 -9.97 -6.54
CA ALA A 431 -8.25 -10.18 -7.94
C ALA A 431 -7.50 -9.00 -8.58
N CYS A 432 -7.93 -7.75 -8.34
CA CYS A 432 -7.14 -6.60 -8.82
C CYS A 432 -5.83 -6.43 -8.04
N GLY A 433 -5.74 -6.90 -6.79
CA GLY A 433 -4.49 -6.94 -6.04
C GLY A 433 -3.48 -7.90 -6.69
N MET A 434 -3.92 -9.12 -7.03
CA MET A 434 -3.13 -10.09 -7.79
C MET A 434 -2.69 -9.50 -9.14
N TRP A 435 -3.59 -8.81 -9.84
CA TRP A 435 -3.25 -8.10 -11.06
C TRP A 435 -2.20 -7.01 -10.84
N GLY A 436 -2.32 -6.19 -9.80
CA GLY A 436 -1.37 -5.12 -9.51
C GLY A 436 0.03 -5.66 -9.24
N VAL A 437 0.15 -6.71 -8.45
CA VAL A 437 1.44 -7.40 -8.20
C VAL A 437 2.05 -7.92 -9.49
N MET A 438 1.24 -8.54 -10.37
CA MET A 438 1.72 -8.97 -11.68
C MET A 438 2.06 -7.80 -12.61
N ALA A 439 1.27 -6.74 -12.58
CA ALA A 439 1.50 -5.55 -13.41
C ALA A 439 2.82 -4.87 -13.05
N ALA A 440 3.21 -4.88 -11.77
CA ALA A 440 4.52 -4.40 -11.34
C ALA A 440 5.67 -5.15 -12.00
N ALA A 441 5.59 -6.48 -12.09
CA ALA A 441 6.59 -7.28 -12.78
C ALA A 441 6.56 -7.10 -14.32
N LEU A 442 5.39 -6.84 -14.91
CA LEU A 442 5.21 -6.75 -16.36
C LEU A 442 5.52 -5.37 -16.96
N PHE A 443 5.22 -4.30 -16.23
CA PHE A 443 5.31 -2.92 -16.72
C PHE A 443 6.46 -2.11 -16.09
N ASP A 444 7.35 -2.76 -15.33
CA ASP A 444 8.52 -2.08 -14.74
C ASP A 444 9.31 -1.28 -15.81
N TRP A 445 9.63 -0.03 -15.47
CA TRP A 445 10.23 0.96 -16.36
C TRP A 445 11.62 0.56 -16.87
N GLY A 446 12.23 -0.48 -16.31
CA GLY A 446 13.50 -1.01 -16.78
C GLY A 446 13.40 -1.79 -18.08
N HIS A 447 12.17 -1.98 -18.59
CA HIS A 447 11.75 -3.11 -19.41
C HIS A 447 12.20 -4.41 -18.74
N ALA A 448 11.30 -5.31 -18.40
CA ALA A 448 11.61 -6.52 -17.61
C ALA A 448 12.90 -7.28 -18.04
N PHE A 449 13.37 -7.09 -19.27
CA PHE A 449 14.56 -7.72 -19.84
C PHE A 449 15.83 -6.84 -19.94
N SER A 450 15.79 -5.50 -19.75
CA SER A 450 17.00 -4.65 -19.86
C SER A 450 17.58 -4.16 -18.53
N SER A 451 16.76 -3.76 -17.56
CA SER A 451 17.22 -3.42 -16.21
C SER A 451 16.13 -3.75 -15.21
N VAL A 452 16.49 -4.19 -14.00
CA VAL A 452 15.50 -4.46 -12.94
C VAL A 452 15.62 -3.41 -11.85
N HIS A 453 14.48 -2.85 -11.44
CA HIS A 453 14.41 -1.83 -10.41
C HIS A 453 14.03 -2.35 -9.02
N GLY A 454 13.30 -3.47 -8.98
CA GLY A 454 12.75 -4.02 -7.74
C GLY A 454 12.00 -2.96 -6.94
N TRP A 455 12.14 -2.99 -5.62
CA TRP A 455 11.45 -2.08 -4.70
C TRP A 455 11.85 -0.60 -4.82
N ASN A 456 12.92 -0.27 -5.54
CA ASN A 456 13.51 1.09 -5.52
C ASN A 456 12.82 2.12 -6.44
N GLY A 457 11.71 1.75 -7.10
CA GLY A 457 11.01 2.60 -8.04
C GLY A 457 11.81 2.78 -9.34
N PHE A 458 12.34 3.97 -9.61
CA PHE A 458 13.10 4.27 -10.84
C PHE A 458 14.60 3.99 -10.76
N LYS A 459 15.11 3.53 -9.62
CA LYS A 459 16.55 3.21 -9.47
C LYS A 459 16.78 1.71 -9.63
N CYS A 460 17.64 1.32 -10.58
CA CYS A 460 17.94 -0.09 -10.84
C CYS A 460 18.62 -0.74 -9.63
N ILE A 461 18.42 -2.04 -9.45
CA ILE A 461 19.25 -2.87 -8.58
C ILE A 461 20.63 -2.99 -9.25
N THR A 462 21.67 -2.75 -8.46
CA THR A 462 23.05 -2.79 -8.94
C THR A 462 23.77 -4.06 -8.51
N ASP A 463 24.64 -4.58 -9.37
CA ASP A 463 25.59 -5.64 -9.01
C ASP A 463 26.68 -5.14 -8.04
N SER A 464 27.59 -6.03 -7.65
CA SER A 464 28.73 -5.70 -6.77
C SER A 464 29.67 -4.63 -7.36
N ASN A 465 29.58 -4.36 -8.66
CA ASN A 465 30.37 -3.36 -9.37
C ASN A 465 29.62 -2.02 -9.57
N GLY A 466 28.37 -1.93 -9.10
CA GLY A 466 27.53 -0.74 -9.24
C GLY A 466 26.80 -0.61 -10.58
N ASN A 467 26.82 -1.64 -11.43
CA ASN A 467 26.12 -1.64 -12.71
C ASN A 467 24.67 -2.14 -12.56
N CYS A 468 23.73 -1.57 -13.29
CA CYS A 468 22.35 -2.06 -13.32
C CYS A 468 22.31 -3.53 -13.76
N GLN A 469 21.61 -4.37 -12.99
CA GLN A 469 21.41 -5.76 -13.33
C GLN A 469 20.42 -5.88 -14.51
N ALA A 470 20.79 -6.68 -15.51
CA ALA A 470 20.00 -6.91 -16.73
C ALA A 470 19.52 -8.37 -16.79
N GLY A 471 18.40 -8.62 -17.48
CA GLY A 471 17.95 -9.97 -17.84
C GLY A 471 17.11 -10.73 -16.80
N LEU A 472 16.84 -10.14 -15.63
CA LEU A 472 16.11 -10.80 -14.51
C LEU A 472 14.57 -10.76 -14.65
N GLY A 473 14.04 -10.66 -15.87
CA GLY A 473 12.61 -10.47 -16.09
C GLY A 473 11.76 -11.68 -15.73
N GLY A 474 12.27 -12.89 -15.98
CA GLY A 474 11.60 -14.13 -15.58
C GLY A 474 11.62 -14.34 -14.08
N GLU A 475 12.72 -13.96 -13.44
CA GLU A 475 12.96 -14.00 -12.01
C GLU A 475 12.04 -13.04 -11.26
N LEU A 476 11.89 -11.80 -11.75
CA LEU A 476 10.96 -10.81 -11.19
C LEU A 476 9.52 -11.33 -11.24
N ILE A 477 9.08 -11.85 -12.38
CA ILE A 477 7.77 -12.49 -12.53
C ILE A 477 7.62 -13.67 -11.54
N GLY A 478 8.66 -14.51 -11.42
CA GLY A 478 8.67 -15.65 -10.51
C GLY A 478 8.53 -15.26 -9.04
N VAL A 479 9.23 -14.21 -8.61
CA VAL A 479 9.17 -13.71 -7.23
C VAL A 479 7.81 -13.09 -6.92
N ASN A 480 7.25 -12.25 -7.80
CA ASN A 480 5.92 -11.68 -7.61
C ASN A 480 4.80 -12.75 -7.66
N LEU A 481 4.96 -13.81 -8.47
CA LEU A 481 4.07 -14.98 -8.42
C LEU A 481 4.19 -15.74 -7.09
N ALA A 482 5.40 -15.91 -6.58
CA ALA A 482 5.63 -16.54 -5.27
C ALA A 482 4.97 -15.72 -4.15
N GLU A 483 5.09 -14.39 -4.19
CA GLU A 483 4.39 -13.47 -3.28
C GLU A 483 2.88 -13.70 -3.33
N ILE A 484 2.27 -13.70 -4.51
CA ILE A 484 0.83 -13.94 -4.70
C ILE A 484 0.40 -15.27 -4.07
N VAL A 485 1.15 -16.33 -4.33
CA VAL A 485 0.84 -17.68 -3.82
C VAL A 485 0.98 -17.73 -2.31
N CYS A 486 2.08 -17.22 -1.76
CA CYS A 486 2.35 -17.24 -0.33
C CYS A 486 1.33 -16.44 0.47
N ILE A 487 0.98 -15.23 0.02
CA ILE A 487 -0.07 -14.41 0.63
C ILE A 487 -1.40 -15.16 0.59
N SER A 488 -1.79 -15.68 -0.58
CA SER A 488 -3.06 -16.37 -0.75
C SER A 488 -3.18 -17.61 0.15
N LEU A 489 -2.14 -18.43 0.21
CA LEU A 489 -2.12 -19.64 1.03
C LEU A 489 -2.13 -19.31 2.53
N TRP A 490 -1.33 -18.34 2.97
CA TRP A 490 -1.26 -17.95 4.38
C TRP A 490 -2.58 -17.40 4.88
N VAL A 491 -3.15 -16.45 4.13
CA VAL A 491 -4.43 -15.83 4.49
C VAL A 491 -5.54 -16.86 4.47
N ALA A 492 -5.58 -17.72 3.44
CA ALA A 492 -6.61 -18.75 3.35
C ALA A 492 -6.52 -19.79 4.48
N ALA A 493 -5.31 -20.22 4.83
CA ALA A 493 -5.09 -21.15 5.93
C ALA A 493 -5.58 -20.58 7.26
N TRP A 494 -5.16 -19.35 7.63
CA TRP A 494 -5.57 -18.75 8.90
C TRP A 494 -7.03 -18.33 8.92
N SER A 495 -7.56 -17.79 7.82
CA SER A 495 -8.99 -17.46 7.72
C SER A 495 -9.85 -18.71 7.88
N THR A 496 -9.41 -19.84 7.31
CA THR A 496 -10.07 -21.15 7.50
C THR A 496 -9.96 -21.63 8.94
N ALA A 497 -8.77 -21.53 9.54
CA ALA A 497 -8.52 -21.93 10.93
C ALA A 497 -9.35 -21.11 11.94
N ILE A 498 -9.77 -19.89 11.59
CA ILE A 498 -10.64 -19.05 12.42
C ILE A 498 -12.11 -19.32 12.11
N PHE A 499 -12.52 -19.20 10.84
CA PHE A 499 -13.93 -19.24 10.48
C PHE A 499 -14.54 -20.63 10.59
N VAL A 500 -13.81 -21.72 10.30
CA VAL A 500 -14.37 -23.07 10.39
C VAL A 500 -14.76 -23.43 11.82
N PRO A 501 -13.88 -23.31 12.84
CA PRO A 501 -14.26 -23.58 14.23
C PRO A 501 -15.43 -22.70 14.70
N LEU A 502 -15.40 -21.39 14.39
CA LEU A 502 -16.50 -20.49 14.74
C LEU A 502 -17.82 -20.90 14.09
N LYS A 503 -17.79 -21.42 12.86
CA LYS A 503 -18.98 -21.93 12.17
C LYS A 503 -19.49 -23.22 12.82
N LEU A 504 -18.59 -24.16 13.13
CA LEU A 504 -18.94 -25.43 13.77
C LEU A 504 -19.54 -25.24 15.17
N MET A 505 -19.09 -24.22 15.91
CA MET A 505 -19.66 -23.82 17.21
C MET A 505 -20.99 -23.06 17.09
N GLY A 506 -21.45 -22.73 15.87
CA GLY A 506 -22.64 -21.93 15.65
C GLY A 506 -22.48 -20.44 15.98
N TRP A 507 -21.25 -19.95 16.13
CA TRP A 507 -20.96 -18.56 16.51
C TRP A 507 -20.70 -17.64 15.32
N LEU A 508 -20.37 -18.20 14.15
CA LEU A 508 -20.00 -17.41 12.98
C LEU A 508 -21.19 -16.73 12.29
N VAL A 509 -22.22 -17.50 11.95
CA VAL A 509 -23.30 -17.07 11.04
C VAL A 509 -24.59 -16.89 11.80
N ALA A 510 -25.26 -15.77 11.59
CA ALA A 510 -26.57 -15.45 12.16
C ALA A 510 -27.69 -16.34 11.62
N SER A 511 -28.76 -16.50 12.41
CA SER A 511 -29.91 -17.29 11.99
C SER A 511 -30.63 -16.66 10.79
N PRO A 512 -31.38 -17.44 9.98
CA PRO A 512 -32.20 -16.90 8.90
C PRO A 512 -33.14 -15.77 9.36
N GLU A 513 -33.74 -15.92 10.54
CA GLU A 513 -34.65 -14.94 11.15
C GLU A 513 -33.92 -13.64 11.48
N GLU A 514 -32.72 -13.71 12.09
CA GLU A 514 -31.88 -12.54 12.35
C GLU A 514 -31.46 -11.83 11.05
N GLN A 515 -31.13 -12.59 10.00
CA GLN A 515 -30.76 -12.03 8.69
C GLN A 515 -31.96 -11.40 7.96
N GLU A 516 -33.16 -11.92 8.17
CA GLU A 516 -34.42 -11.38 7.64
C GLU A 516 -34.86 -10.12 8.39
N MET A 517 -34.72 -10.09 9.72
CA MET A 517 -34.95 -8.89 10.54
C MET A 517 -33.91 -7.79 10.24
N GLY A 518 -32.65 -8.16 10.08
CA GLY A 518 -31.52 -7.23 9.99
C GLY A 518 -30.85 -7.04 11.35
N PHE A 519 -29.52 -6.89 11.34
CA PHE A 519 -28.75 -6.82 12.58
C PHE A 519 -29.02 -5.57 13.39
N ASP A 520 -29.37 -4.44 12.75
CA ASP A 520 -29.62 -3.20 13.47
C ASP A 520 -30.80 -3.38 14.44
N GLU A 521 -31.90 -3.98 13.97
CA GLU A 521 -33.07 -4.27 14.81
C GLU A 521 -32.80 -5.41 15.80
N ALA A 522 -32.10 -6.46 15.35
CA ALA A 522 -31.87 -7.64 16.19
C ALA A 522 -30.85 -7.42 17.32
N LYS A 523 -29.87 -6.51 17.16
CA LYS A 523 -28.66 -6.46 18.02
C LYS A 523 -28.22 -5.07 18.46
N HIS A 524 -28.82 -3.98 17.97
CA HIS A 524 -28.38 -2.61 18.30
C HIS A 524 -29.44 -1.82 19.07
N SER A 525 -28.97 -0.84 19.84
CA SER A 525 -29.79 0.14 20.55
C SER A 525 -29.21 1.54 20.31
N PRO A 526 -29.89 2.43 19.55
CA PRO A 526 -31.24 2.25 18.99
C PRO A 526 -31.31 1.17 17.90
N PRO A 527 -32.50 0.60 17.59
CA PRO A 527 -32.64 -0.49 16.62
C PRO A 527 -32.55 -0.05 15.15
N LYS A 528 -32.25 1.22 14.87
CA LYS A 528 -32.17 1.80 13.51
C LYS A 528 -31.02 2.81 13.43
N ALA A 529 -30.30 2.79 12.32
CA ALA A 529 -29.22 3.75 12.05
C ALA A 529 -29.72 5.18 11.83
N TYR A 530 -30.95 5.33 11.37
CA TYR A 530 -31.56 6.60 11.01
C TYR A 530 -32.93 6.72 11.66
N ASP A 531 -33.27 7.92 12.11
CA ASP A 531 -34.64 8.27 12.51
C ASP A 531 -35.47 8.57 11.26
N TYR A 532 -35.67 7.54 10.44
CA TYR A 532 -36.54 7.62 9.27
C TYR A 532 -37.85 6.91 9.57
N THR A 533 -38.94 7.68 9.58
CA THR A 533 -40.31 7.17 9.59
C THR A 533 -40.85 7.19 8.16
N PRO A 534 -40.94 6.05 7.45
CA PRO A 534 -41.60 6.01 6.16
C PRO A 534 -43.08 6.39 6.38
N GLY A 535 -43.53 7.51 5.80
CA GLY A 535 -44.94 7.92 5.85
C GLY A 535 -45.25 9.22 6.61
N GLY A 536 -44.25 9.95 7.13
CA GLY A 536 -44.42 11.34 7.56
C GLY A 536 -44.55 12.26 6.36
N GLY A 537 -45.70 12.23 5.67
CA GLY A 537 -46.01 13.21 4.63
C GLY A 537 -45.79 14.62 5.16
N ALA A 538 -45.18 15.47 4.34
CA ALA A 538 -45.17 16.91 4.56
C ALA A 538 -46.59 17.36 4.92
N LYS A 539 -46.74 17.91 6.12
CA LYS A 539 -47.82 18.83 6.45
C LYS A 539 -47.28 20.23 6.39
#